data_AF-A0A7V9TXX4-F1
#
_entry.id   AF-A0A7V9TXX4-F1
#
_cell.length_a   1.000
_cell.length_b   1.000
_cell.length_c   1.000
_cell.angle_alpha   90.00
_cell.angle_beta   90.00
_cell.angle_gamma   90.00
#
_symmetry.space_group_name_H-M   'P 1'
#
loop_
_entity.id
_entity.type
_entity.pdbx_description
1 polymer ?
#
loop_
_entity_poly.entity_id
_entity_poly.type
_entity_poly.pdbx_seq_one_letter_code
_entity_poly.pdbx_strand_id
1 'polypeptide(L)' 'MEQDELKDFRQQCERNLKRSVAERMRYGFCYVYKPVLDDAPWRSFDSTAAYRKWCCDNLPKYLGYGEPDSA' A
#
# COMPACT_ATOMS: atom_id res chain seq x y z
N MET A 1 -22.10 21.47 -0.01
CA MET A 1 -21.42 21.56 1.29
C MET A 1 -19.96 21.30 1.02
N GLU A 2 -19.09 22.29 1.24
CA GLU A 2 -17.65 22.11 1.12
C GLU A 2 -17.21 21.24 2.31
N GLN A 3 -16.84 19.99 2.05
CA GLN A 3 -16.33 19.09 3.08
C GLN A 3 -14.90 19.52 3.42
N ASP A 4 -14.67 19.84 4.68
CA ASP A 4 -13.31 19.99 5.21
C ASP A 4 -12.69 18.60 5.29
N GLU A 5 -11.98 18.22 4.22
CA GLU A 5 -11.35 16.89 4.05
C GLU A 5 -10.41 16.56 5.21
N LEU A 6 -9.68 17.55 5.74
CA LEU A 6 -8.76 17.35 6.86
C LEU A 6 -9.52 17.05 8.14
N LYS A 7 -10.63 17.76 8.38
CA LYS A 7 -11.50 17.50 9.52
C LYS A 7 -12.18 16.13 9.42
N ASP A 8 -12.67 15.73 8.25
CA ASP A 8 -13.28 14.42 8.06
C ASP A 8 -12.25 13.29 8.24
N PHE A 9 -11.06 13.44 7.67
CA PHE A 9 -9.96 12.51 7.86
C PHE A 9 -9.57 12.34 9.33
N ARG A 10 -9.44 13.45 10.08
CA ARG A 10 -9.18 13.41 11.54
C ARG A 10 -10.26 12.65 12.29
N GLN A 11 -11.53 12.92 12.00
CA GLN A 11 -12.64 12.21 12.64
C GLN A 11 -12.65 10.72 12.26
N GLN A 12 -12.28 10.36 11.03
CA GLN A 12 -12.13 8.97 10.61
C GLN A 12 -11.02 8.26 11.39
N CYS A 13 -9.88 8.92 11.60
CA CYS A 13 -8.79 8.41 12.43
C CYS A 13 -9.25 8.17 13.88
N GLU A 14 -9.94 9.13 14.49
CA GLU A 14 -10.48 8.99 15.85
C GLU A 14 -11.46 7.81 15.97
N ARG A 15 -12.36 7.63 14.98
CA ARG A 15 -13.27 6.47 14.94
C ARG A 15 -12.51 5.15 14.84
N ASN A 16 -11.45 5.09 14.04
CA ASN A 16 -10.60 3.91 13.92
C ASN A 16 -9.88 3.57 15.22
N LEU A 17 -9.41 4.58 15.96
CA LEU A 17 -8.74 4.37 17.24
C LEU A 17 -9.67 3.79 18.31
N LYS A 18 -10.98 4.08 18.24
CA LYS A 18 -11.99 3.51 19.14
C LYS A 18 -12.34 2.05 18.87
N ARG A 19 -11.98 1.50 17.70
CA ARG A 19 -12.24 0.09 17.35
C ARG A 19 -11.42 -0.84 18.22
N SER A 20 -12.06 -1.91 18.69
CA SER A 20 -11.37 -3.03 19.35
C SER A 20 -10.36 -3.69 18.43
N VAL A 21 -9.39 -4.41 19.00
CA VAL A 21 -8.41 -5.19 18.22
C VAL A 21 -9.11 -6.17 17.28
N ALA A 22 -10.17 -6.84 17.75
CA ALA A 22 -10.95 -7.77 16.96
C ALA A 22 -11.61 -7.09 15.74
N GLU A 23 -12.19 -5.90 15.91
CA GLU A 23 -12.77 -5.14 14.79
C GLU A 23 -11.71 -4.66 13.80
N ARG A 24 -10.54 -4.24 14.29
CA ARG A 24 -9.41 -3.85 13.43
C ARG A 24 -8.89 -5.03 12.62
N MET A 25 -8.80 -6.22 13.20
CA MET A 25 -8.45 -7.44 12.46
C MET A 25 -9.54 -7.81 11.46
N ARG A 26 -10.83 -7.71 11.84
CA ARG A 26 -11.94 -8.07 10.95
C ARG A 26 -12.07 -7.16 9.73
N TYR A 27 -11.84 -5.86 9.89
CA TYR A 27 -12.11 -4.86 8.85
C TYR A 27 -10.88 -4.11 8.33
N GLY A 28 -9.73 -4.26 8.98
CA GLY A 28 -8.49 -3.57 8.61
C GLY A 28 -7.66 -4.30 7.56
N PHE A 29 -7.90 -5.60 7.36
CA PHE A 29 -7.30 -6.35 6.27
C PHE A 29 -8.23 -6.30 5.06
N CYS A 30 -7.75 -5.67 3.99
CA CYS A 30 -8.38 -5.77 2.68
C CYS A 30 -7.50 -6.68 1.82
N TYR A 31 -8.07 -7.76 1.29
CA TYR A 31 -7.38 -8.55 0.28
C TYR A 31 -7.49 -7.79 -1.04
N VAL A 32 -6.41 -7.13 -1.43
CA VAL A 32 -6.29 -6.44 -2.70
C VAL A 32 -5.22 -7.16 -3.50
N TYR A 33 -5.60 -7.59 -4.70
CA TYR A 33 -4.65 -8.12 -5.67
C TYR A 33 -3.60 -7.06 -6.00
N LYS A 34 -2.33 -7.40 -5.77
CA LYS A 34 -1.16 -6.60 -6.13
C LYS A 34 -0.62 -7.11 -7.47
N PRO A 35 -0.84 -6.40 -8.58
CA PRO A 35 -0.43 -6.87 -9.89
C PRO A 35 1.06 -7.23 -9.92
N VAL A 36 1.40 -8.32 -10.59
CA VAL A 36 2.77 -8.85 -10.74
C VAL A 36 3.39 -9.43 -9.46
N LEU A 37 3.10 -8.86 -8.29
CA LEU A 37 3.56 -9.37 -6.99
C LEU A 37 2.82 -10.66 -6.60
N ASP A 38 1.51 -10.68 -6.74
CA ASP A 38 0.69 -11.83 -6.35
C ASP A 38 0.67 -12.95 -7.42
N ASP A 39 1.24 -12.69 -8.61
CA ASP A 39 1.28 -13.63 -9.74
C ASP A 39 2.32 -14.75 -9.59
N ALA A 40 3.17 -14.66 -8.57
CA ALA A 40 4.16 -15.67 -8.27
C ALA A 40 4.28 -15.86 -6.75
N PRO A 41 4.48 -17.11 -6.27
CA PRO A 41 4.58 -17.38 -4.83
C PRO A 41 5.84 -16.75 -4.21
N TRP A 42 6.92 -16.61 -4.98
CA TRP A 42 8.16 -15.96 -4.56
C TRP A 42 9.00 -15.53 -5.77
N ARG A 43 9.94 -14.60 -5.52
CA ARG A 43 11.00 -14.19 -6.45
C ARG A 43 12.29 -13.97 -5.66
N SER A 44 13.41 -14.36 -6.24
CA SER A 44 14.75 -14.11 -5.68
C SER A 44 15.60 -13.35 -6.70
N PHE A 45 16.53 -12.54 -6.21
CA PHE A 45 17.43 -11.74 -7.03
C PHE A 45 18.87 -11.91 -6.55
N ASP A 46 19.81 -11.94 -7.47
CA ASP A 46 21.25 -12.10 -7.16
C ASP A 46 21.86 -10.87 -6.49
N SER A 47 21.17 -9.73 -6.53
CA SER A 47 21.57 -8.50 -5.86
C SER A 47 20.39 -7.55 -5.65
N THR A 48 20.58 -6.58 -4.75
CA THR A 48 19.63 -5.49 -4.56
C THR A 48 19.47 -4.62 -5.82
N ALA A 49 20.51 -4.50 -6.64
CA ALA A 49 20.45 -3.75 -7.89
C ALA A 49 19.55 -4.45 -8.92
N ALA A 50 19.66 -5.77 -9.04
CA ALA A 50 18.78 -6.57 -9.90
C ALA A 50 17.31 -6.49 -9.44
N TYR A 51 17.07 -6.56 -8.12
CA TYR A 51 15.75 -6.35 -7.53
C TYR A 51 15.15 -4.98 -7.89
N ARG A 52 15.90 -3.89 -7.66
CA ARG A 52 15.41 -2.52 -7.95
C ARG A 52 15.10 -2.33 -9.43
N LYS A 53 15.97 -2.81 -10.32
CA LYS A 53 15.74 -2.76 -11.76
C LYS A 53 14.45 -3.50 -12.13
N TRP A 54 14.27 -4.71 -11.60
CA TRP A 54 13.07 -5.49 -11.85
C TRP A 54 11.80 -4.77 -11.35
N CYS A 55 11.84 -4.14 -10.17
CA CYS A 55 10.72 -3.35 -9.65
C CYS A 55 10.36 -2.20 -10.59
N CYS A 56 11.34 -1.44 -11.09
CA CYS A 56 11.08 -0.34 -12.03
C CYS A 56 10.50 -0.82 -13.37
N ASP A 57 10.96 -1.96 -13.88
CA ASP A 57 10.56 -2.47 -15.18
C ASP A 57 9.18 -3.17 -15.16
N ASN A 58 8.78 -3.77 -14.03
CA ASN A 58 7.65 -4.71 -13.97
C ASN A 58 6.51 -4.27 -13.05
N LEU A 59 6.75 -3.44 -12.02
CA LEU A 59 5.70 -3.10 -11.06
C LEU A 59 4.98 -1.80 -11.44
N PRO A 60 3.65 -1.73 -11.24
CA PRO A 60 2.92 -0.48 -11.37
C PRO A 60 3.48 0.62 -10.45
N LYS A 61 3.60 1.85 -10.98
CA LYS A 61 4.14 3.01 -10.24
C LYS A 61 3.46 3.25 -8.89
N TYR A 62 2.13 3.08 -8.81
CA TYR A 62 1.35 3.34 -7.60
C TYR A 62 1.72 2.42 -6.42
N LEU A 63 2.43 1.31 -6.67
CA LEU A 63 2.90 0.42 -5.60
C LEU A 63 4.14 0.98 -4.87
N GLY A 64 4.83 1.98 -5.42
CA GLY A 64 5.91 2.70 -4.73
C GLY A 64 7.23 1.92 -4.58
N TYR A 65 7.44 0.86 -5.36
CA TYR A 65 8.70 0.08 -5.35
C TYR A 65 9.78 0.63 -6.30
N GLY A 66 9.39 1.49 -7.24
CA GLY A 66 10.30 2.15 -8.17
C GLY A 66 10.92 3.43 -7.59
N GLU A 67 11.71 4.12 -8.39
CA GLU A 67 12.22 5.45 -8.01
C GLU A 67 11.05 6.43 -7.84
N PRO A 68 11.10 7.32 -6.83
CA PRO A 68 10.08 8.35 -6.66
C PRO A 68 10.04 9.24 -7.89
N ASP A 69 8.82 9.62 -8.32
CA ASP A 69 8.68 10.63 -9.36
C ASP A 69 9.41 11.91 -8.91
N SER A 70 10.16 12.53 -9.82
CA SER A 70 10.89 13.76 -9.52
C SER A 70 9.90 14.87 -9.18
N ALA A 71 10.11 15.53 -8.03
CA ALA A 71 9.29 16.64 -7.54
C ALA A 71 9.42 17.89 -8.42
#